data_AF-A0A2U1JH99-F1
#
_entry.id   AF-A0A2U1JH99-F1
#
_cell.length_a   1.000
_cell.length_b   1.000
_cell.length_c   1.000
_cell.angle_alpha   90.00
_cell.angle_beta   90.00
_cell.angle_gamma   90.00
#
_symmetry.space_group_name_H-M   'P 1'
#
loop_
_entity.id
_entity.type
_entity.pdbx_description
1 polymer ?
#
loop_
_entity_poly.entity_id
_entity_poly.type
_entity_poly.pdbx_seq_one_letter_code
_entity_poly.pdbx_strand_id
1 'polypeptide(L)' 'MDFYSNKNRMNVVRVILLIVSVILLFLNIYNSYKNSSINYLGIVSNILLIFAMTIGIIENRTNK' A
#
# COMPACT_ATOMS: atom_id res chain seq x y z
N MET A 1 -8.09 11.93 18.90
CA MET A 1 -7.45 12.30 17.61
C MET A 1 -5.92 12.38 17.78
N ASP A 2 -5.29 11.45 18.53
CA ASP A 2 -3.87 11.52 18.92
C ASP A 2 -2.91 10.64 18.10
N PHE A 3 -3.39 10.06 17.00
CA PHE A 3 -2.55 9.23 16.14
C PHE A 3 -1.44 10.03 15.42
N TYR A 4 -1.57 11.36 15.33
CA TYR A 4 -0.63 12.23 14.62
C TYR A 4 0.54 12.73 15.48
N SER A 5 0.46 12.64 16.81
CA SER A 5 1.47 13.22 17.72
C SER A 5 2.78 12.42 17.72
N ASN A 6 2.71 11.11 17.45
CA ASN A 6 3.89 10.24 17.49
C ASN A 6 4.32 9.77 16.08
N LYS A 7 5.27 10.50 15.48
CA LYS A 7 5.85 10.21 14.16
C LYS A 7 6.33 8.76 14.00
N ASN A 8 6.76 8.10 15.10
CA ASN A 8 7.17 6.69 15.06
C ASN A 8 5.99 5.72 14.86
N ARG A 9 4.86 5.91 15.56
CA ARG A 9 3.66 5.05 15.36
C ARG A 9 3.08 5.22 13.96
N MET A 10 3.12 6.43 13.41
CA MET A 10 2.61 6.69 12.06
C MET A 10 3.42 5.99 10.97
N ASN A 11 4.75 5.90 11.12
CA ASN A 11 5.58 5.10 10.20
C ASN A 11 5.28 3.60 10.28
N VAL A 12 5.09 3.05 11.48
CA VAL A 12 4.72 1.63 11.66
C VAL A 12 3.38 1.33 10.99
N VAL A 13 2.38 2.19 11.18
CA VAL A 13 1.07 2.05 10.53
C VAL A 13 1.20 2.12 9.00
N ARG A 14 1.99 3.04 8.45
CA ARG A 14 2.26 3.11 7.00
C ARG A 14 2.89 1.83 6.46
N VAL A 15 3.86 1.25 7.18
CA VAL A 15 4.50 -0.01 6.77
C VAL A 15 3.51 -1.18 6.80
N ILE A 16 2.68 -1.29 7.84
CA ILE A 16 1.63 -2.31 7.94
C ILE A 16 0.63 -2.18 6.79
N LEU A 17 0.17 -0.96 6.48
CA LEU A 17 -0.72 -0.69 5.35
C LEU A 17 -0.10 -1.09 4.00
N LEU A 18 1.20 -0.88 3.84
CA LEU A 18 1.92 -1.26 2.63
C LEU A 18 1.96 -2.79 2.48
N ILE A 19 2.24 -3.53 3.56
CA ILE A 19 2.21 -5.01 3.57
C ILE A 19 0.81 -5.52 3.21
N VAL A 20 -0.24 -4.97 3.82
CA VAL A 20 -1.64 -5.34 3.52
C VAL A 20 -1.98 -5.08 2.06
N SER A 21 -1.54 -3.95 1.50
CA SER A 21 -1.76 -3.62 0.09
C SER A 21 -1.06 -4.60 -0.86
N VAL A 22 0.16 -5.04 -0.53
CA VAL A 22 0.89 -6.07 -1.30
C VAL A 22 0.14 -7.40 -1.28
N ILE A 23 -0.39 -7.81 -0.12
CA ILE A 23 -1.18 -9.05 0.00
C ILE A 23 -2.47 -8.95 -0.84
N LEU A 24 -3.16 -7.80 -0.80
CA LEU A 24 -4.35 -7.56 -1.62
C LEU A 24 -4.04 -7.62 -3.13
N LEU A 25 -2.87 -7.16 -3.53
CA LEU A 25 -2.42 -7.22 -4.91
C LEU A 25 -2.21 -8.68 -5.36
N PHE A 26 -1.55 -9.50 -4.53
CA PHE A 26 -1.41 -10.94 -4.78
C PHE A 26 -2.76 -11.65 -4.86
N LEU A 27 -3.70 -11.34 -3.97
CA LEU A 27 -5.05 -11.90 -4.01
C LEU A 27 -5.78 -11.52 -5.29
N ASN A 28 -5.68 -10.26 -5.74
CA ASN A 28 -6.27 -9.82 -7.00
C ASN A 28 -5.66 -10.55 -8.20
N ILE A 29 -4.34 -10.72 -8.25
CA ILE A 29 -3.66 -11.48 -9.32
C ILE A 29 -4.11 -12.95 -9.30
N TYR A 30 -4.13 -13.59 -8.13
CA TYR A 30 -4.54 -14.99 -7.99
C TYR A 30 -6.01 -15.18 -8.40
N ASN A 31 -6.89 -14.28 -7.96
CA ASN A 31 -8.30 -14.30 -8.33
C ASN A 31 -8.49 -14.08 -9.84
N SER A 32 -7.71 -13.18 -10.41
CA SER A 32 -7.67 -12.92 -11.86
C SER A 32 -7.20 -14.13 -12.67
N TYR A 33 -6.23 -14.89 -12.15
CA TYR A 33 -5.75 -16.14 -12.78
C TYR A 33 -6.81 -17.24 -12.71
N LYS A 34 -7.51 -17.37 -11.57
CA LYS A 34 -8.50 -18.43 -11.36
C LYS A 34 -9.87 -18.19 -12.00
N ASN A 35 -10.33 -16.94 -12.05
CA ASN A 35 -11.68 -16.61 -12.53
C ASN A 35 -11.71 -16.07 -13.97
N SER A 36 -10.55 -15.94 -14.64
CA SER A 36 -10.38 -15.32 -15.98
C SER A 36 -10.97 -13.91 -16.15
N SER A 37 -11.59 -13.35 -15.13
CA SER A 37 -12.06 -11.97 -15.05
C SER A 37 -10.93 -11.10 -14.54
N ILE A 38 -10.20 -10.48 -15.46
CA ILE A 38 -9.07 -9.62 -15.10
C ILE A 38 -9.61 -8.26 -14.70
N ASN A 39 -9.55 -7.96 -13.40
CA ASN A 39 -9.90 -6.64 -12.89
C ASN A 39 -8.70 -5.70 -12.98
N TYR A 40 -8.36 -5.29 -14.21
CA TYR A 40 -7.21 -4.44 -14.52
C TYR A 40 -7.20 -3.16 -13.68
N LEU A 41 -8.36 -2.55 -13.45
CA LEU A 41 -8.49 -1.36 -12.61
C LEU A 41 -8.06 -1.65 -11.16
N GLY A 42 -8.49 -2.78 -10.59
CA GLY A 42 -8.12 -3.15 -9.22
C GLY A 42 -6.63 -3.42 -9.03
N ILE A 43 -5.96 -3.97 -10.06
CA ILE A 43 -4.51 -4.21 -10.05
C ILE A 43 -3.76 -2.89 -10.19
N VAL A 44 -4.12 -2.05 -11.17
CA VAL A 44 -3.47 -0.75 -11.42
C VAL A 44 -3.63 0.19 -10.23
N SER A 45 -4.83 0.26 -9.63
CA SER A 45 -5.06 1.07 -8.43
C SER A 45 -4.23 0.60 -7.23
N ASN A 46 -4.07 -0.71 -7.02
CA ASN A 46 -3.20 -1.24 -5.96
C ASN A 46 -1.73 -0.88 -6.18
N ILE A 47 -1.24 -1.00 -7.43
CA ILE A 47 0.13 -0.59 -7.78
C ILE A 47 0.34 0.90 -7.51
N LEU A 48 -0.60 1.75 -7.94
CA LEU A 48 -0.54 3.20 -7.70
C LEU A 48 -0.51 3.51 -6.20
N LEU A 49 -1.34 2.83 -5.40
CA LEU A 49 -1.41 3.01 -3.95
C LEU A 49 -0.08 2.64 -3.28
N ILE A 50 0.53 1.51 -3.67
CA ILE A 50 1.84 1.08 -3.17
C ILE A 50 2.91 2.09 -3.54
N PHE A 51 2.89 2.61 -4.77
CA PHE A 51 3.85 3.60 -5.23
C PHE A 51 3.74 4.92 -4.44
N ALA A 52 2.52 5.43 -4.26
CA ALA A 52 2.25 6.64 -3.48
C ALA A 52 2.68 6.49 -2.02
N MET A 53 2.39 5.34 -1.39
CA MET A 53 2.85 5.06 -0.03
C MET A 53 4.37 4.96 0.06
N THR A 54 5.02 4.38 -0.94
CA THR A 54 6.49 4.26 -0.98
C THR A 54 7.15 5.63 -1.10
N ILE A 55 6.67 6.49 -1.99
CA ILE A 55 7.16 7.88 -2.13
C ILE A 55 6.95 8.64 -0.82
N GLY A 56 5.76 8.54 -0.22
CA GLY A 56 5.45 9.21 1.04
C GLY A 56 6.27 8.70 2.24
N ILE A 57 6.82 7.48 2.18
CA ILE A 57 7.79 6.97 3.18
C ILE A 57 9.19 7.50 2.89
N ILE A 58 9.60 7.57 1.61
CA ILE A 58 10.92 8.08 1.19
C ILE A 58 11.04 9.56 1.52
N GLU A 59 10.10 10.41 1.11
CA GLU A 59 10.11 11.85 1.42
C GLU A 59 10.13 12.14 2.92
N ASN A 60 9.42 11.32 3.71
CA ASN A 60 9.38 11.46 5.16
C ASN A 60 10.69 11.02 5.84
N ARG A 61 11.54 10.23 5.16
CA ARG A 61 12.90 9.92 5.61
C ARG A 61 13.91 10.97 5.14
N THR A 62 13.71 11.58 3.97
CA THR A 62 14.61 12.61 3.41
C THR A 62 14.45 13.98 4.09
N ASN A 63 13.27 14.30 4.62
CA ASN A 63 13.02 15.54 5.39
C ASN A 63 13.37 15.43 6.89
N LYS A 64 14.27 14.51 7.27
CA LYS A 64 14.65 14.25 8.66
C LYS A 64 16.16 14.40 8.83
#